data_AF-A0A1Q7ZK01-F1
#
_entry.id   AF-A0A1Q7ZK01-F1
#
_cell.length_a   1.000
_cell.length_b   1.000
_cell.length_c   1.000
_cell.angle_alpha   90.00
_cell.angle_beta   90.00
_cell.angle_gamma   90.00
#
_symmetry.space_group_name_H-M   'P 1'
#
loop_
_entity.id
_entity.type
_entity.pdbx_description
1 polymer ?
#
loop_
_entity_poly.entity_id
_entity_poly.type
_entity_poly.pdbx_seq_one_letter_code
_entity_poly.pdbx_strand_id
1 'polypeptide(L)'
;MTTETTGEYIPNWEFLQLEFQGIHYQLPANGAYLFTGVPTGDYPIEITVLRYANCAVSLPNPRTVTVAADTTVDVVFPVTCRS
;
A
#
# COMPACT_ATOMS: atom_id res chain seq x y z
N MET A 1 16.16 -13.06 -17.82
CA MET A 1 15.08 -12.14 -18.20
C MET A 1 14.43 -11.69 -16.92
N THR A 2 14.56 -10.41 -16.57
CA THR A 2 13.97 -9.83 -15.35
C THR A 2 13.12 -8.65 -15.78
N THR A 3 11.84 -8.68 -15.44
CA THR A 3 10.86 -7.65 -15.80
C THR A 3 10.89 -6.57 -14.71
N GLU A 4 11.33 -5.37 -15.07
CA GLU A 4 11.22 -4.16 -14.24
C GLU A 4 9.82 -3.57 -14.44
N THR A 5 9.04 -3.43 -13.37
CA THR A 5 7.75 -2.75 -13.42
C THR A 5 7.94 -1.28 -13.06
N THR A 6 7.57 -0.39 -13.98
CA THR A 6 7.53 1.06 -13.77
C THR A 6 6.49 1.42 -12.72
N GLY A 7 6.95 1.78 -11.52
CA GLY A 7 6.26 2.71 -10.62
C GLY A 7 7.00 4.04 -10.66
N GLU A 8 6.27 5.15 -10.75
CA GLU A 8 6.85 6.49 -10.69
C GLU A 8 7.68 6.60 -9.40
N TYR A 9 8.96 6.93 -9.51
CA TYR A 9 9.83 7.15 -8.37
C TYR A 9 9.23 8.30 -7.56
N ILE A 10 8.59 8.00 -6.44
CA ILE A 10 8.19 9.02 -5.49
C ILE A 10 9.34 9.15 -4.49
N PRO A 11 10.13 10.24 -4.56
CA PRO A 11 11.17 10.45 -3.57
C PRO A 11 10.49 10.51 -2.21
N ASN A 12 10.95 9.69 -1.25
CA ASN A 12 10.62 9.65 0.18
C ASN A 12 9.28 9.05 0.66
N TRP A 13 8.93 7.79 0.31
CA TRP A 13 7.72 7.03 0.76
C TRP A 13 7.19 7.23 2.20
N GLU A 14 7.96 7.82 3.13
CA GLU A 14 7.59 8.34 4.46
C GLU A 14 6.38 9.30 4.50
N PHE A 15 5.89 9.82 3.37
CA PHE A 15 4.63 10.59 3.33
C PHE A 15 3.39 9.74 3.08
N LEU A 16 3.53 8.44 2.83
CA LEU A 16 2.40 7.53 2.72
C LEU A 16 2.11 6.89 4.08
N GLN A 17 0.84 6.93 4.46
CA GLN A 17 0.33 6.26 5.64
C GLN A 17 -0.53 5.09 5.21
N LEU A 18 -0.15 3.90 5.66
CA LEU A 18 -0.91 2.66 5.46
C LEU A 18 -1.81 2.47 6.69
N GLU A 19 -3.11 2.31 6.47
CA GLU A 19 -4.04 1.90 7.53
C GLU A 19 -4.35 0.41 7.40
N PHE A 20 -4.17 -0.31 8.50
CA PHE A 20 -4.55 -1.71 8.63
C PHE A 20 -5.25 -1.93 9.97
N GLN A 21 -6.50 -2.39 9.93
CA GLN A 21 -7.34 -2.65 11.11
C GLN A 21 -7.47 -1.44 12.07
N GLY A 22 -7.51 -0.22 11.53
CA GLY A 22 -7.57 1.02 12.33
C GLY A 22 -6.25 1.45 12.95
N ILE A 23 -5.14 0.77 12.63
CA ILE A 23 -3.79 1.16 13.03
C ILE A 23 -3.06 1.76 11.83
N HIS A 24 -2.34 2.85 12.07
CA HIS A 24 -1.62 3.59 11.05
C HIS A 24 -0.14 3.21 11.08
N TYR A 25 0.39 2.86 9.91
CA TYR A 25 1.77 2.45 9.69
C TYR A 25 2.44 3.44 8.72
N GLN A 26 3.72 3.71 8.95
CA GLN A 26 4.55 4.44 7.98
C GLN A 26 5.16 3.42 7.03
N LEU A 27 5.11 3.72 5.72
CA LEU A 27 5.75 2.85 4.74
C LEU A 27 7.28 3.04 4.78
N PRO A 28 8.06 1.94 4.74
CA PRO A 28 9.50 2.05 4.64
C PRO A 28 9.92 2.57 3.26
N ALA A 29 11.21 2.88 3.10
CA ALA A 29 11.76 3.42 1.85
C ALA A 29 11.59 2.52 0.62
N ASN A 30 11.32 1.21 0.82
CA ASN A 30 10.99 0.27 -0.25
C ASN A 30 9.49 0.27 -0.63
N GLY A 31 8.65 1.06 0.04
CA GLY A 31 7.23 1.18 -0.23
C GLY A 31 6.39 -0.07 0.09
N ALA A 32 6.94 -1.03 0.84
CA ALA A 32 6.29 -2.32 1.10
C ALA A 32 6.22 -2.63 2.60
N TYR A 33 5.07 -3.13 3.05
CA TYR A 33 4.86 -3.59 4.42
C TYR A 33 4.43 -5.04 4.42
N LEU A 34 5.01 -5.85 5.30
CA LEU A 34 4.65 -7.26 5.49
C LEU A 34 3.93 -7.44 6.84
N PHE A 35 2.66 -7.84 6.79
CA PHE A 35 1.91 -8.26 7.97
C PHE A 35 2.01 -9.77 8.14
N THR A 36 2.44 -10.23 9.30
CA THR A 36 2.55 -11.66 9.64
C THR A 36 1.58 -12.03 10.75
N GLY A 37 1.09 -13.27 10.76
CA GLY A 37 0.16 -13.73 11.80
C GLY A 37 -1.23 -13.13 11.68
N VAL A 38 -1.62 -12.71 10.47
CA VAL A 38 -2.96 -12.20 10.18
C VAL A 38 -3.96 -13.37 10.14
N PRO A 39 -5.04 -13.34 10.95
CA PRO A 39 -6.09 -14.36 10.88
C PRO A 39 -6.77 -14.41 9.51
N THR A 40 -7.55 -15.47 9.26
CA THR A 40 -8.39 -15.52 8.06
C THR A 40 -9.54 -14.52 8.16
N GLY A 41 -9.79 -13.77 7.09
CA GLY A 41 -10.86 -12.77 7.06
C GLY A 41 -10.67 -11.75 5.96
N ASP A 42 -11.57 -10.78 5.92
CA ASP A 42 -11.53 -9.65 5.00
C ASP A 42 -10.99 -8.41 5.69
N TYR A 43 -9.97 -7.80 5.08
CA TYR A 43 -9.26 -6.66 5.63
C TYR A 43 -9.29 -5.48 4.66
N PRO A 44 -9.94 -4.36 5.02
CA PRO A 44 -9.78 -3.12 4.27
C PRO A 44 -8.37 -2.55 4.53
N ILE A 45 -7.68 -2.27 3.44
CA ILE A 45 -6.36 -1.64 3.43
C ILE A 45 -6.52 -0.27 2.77
N GLU A 46 -6.11 0.78 3.48
CA GLU A 46 -6.12 2.14 2.97
C GLU A 46 -4.70 2.68 2.88
N ILE A 47 -4.40 3.43 1.82
CA ILE A 47 -3.20 4.26 1.76
C ILE A 47 -3.60 5.72 1.63
N THR A 48 -3.01 6.57 2.47
CA THR A 48 -3.25 8.01 2.47
C THR A 48 -1.96 8.76 2.20
N VAL A 49 -2.02 9.76 1.31
CA VAL A 49 -0.91 10.65 0.99
C VAL A 49 -0.96 11.85 1.94
N LEU A 50 0.04 12.01 2.80
CA LEU A 50 0.04 13.04 3.86
C LEU A 50 0.66 14.38 3.45
N ARG A 51 1.69 14.38 2.59
CA ARG A 51 2.51 15.58 2.33
C ARG A 51 2.63 16.01 0.87
N TYR A 52 2.10 15.23 -0.07
CA TYR A 52 2.17 15.53 -1.51
C TYR A 52 0.77 15.70 -2.08
N ALA A 53 0.24 16.92 -2.02
CA ALA A 53 -1.13 17.22 -2.49
C ALA A 53 -1.33 16.95 -3.99
N ASN A 54 -0.25 16.90 -4.76
CA ASN A 54 -0.26 16.58 -6.17
C ASN A 54 -0.24 15.07 -6.45
N CYS A 55 -0.06 14.23 -5.43
CA CYS A 55 -0.08 12.78 -5.53
C CYS A 55 -1.39 12.23 -4.98
N ALA A 56 -1.92 11.19 -5.64
CA ALA A 56 -3.10 10.49 -5.19
C ALA A 56 -2.92 8.97 -5.37
N VAL A 57 -3.47 8.20 -4.43
CA VAL A 57 -3.61 6.75 -4.57
C VAL A 57 -4.72 6.47 -5.58
N SER A 58 -4.43 5.60 -6.54
CA SER A 58 -5.42 5.19 -7.54
C SER A 58 -6.57 4.43 -6.89
N LEU A 59 -7.79 4.68 -7.38
CA LEU A 59 -8.97 3.96 -6.94
C LEU A 59 -8.96 2.51 -7.47
N PRO A 60 -9.57 1.54 -6.77
CA PRO A 60 -10.25 1.71 -5.48
C PRO A 60 -9.28 1.89 -4.30
N ASN A 61 -9.61 2.78 -3.37
CA ASN A 61 -8.92 3.00 -2.10
C ASN A 61 -9.97 3.50 -1.08
N PRO A 62 -10.24 2.77 0.03
CA PRO A 62 -9.58 1.54 0.48
C PRO A 62 -9.83 0.32 -0.43
N ARG A 63 -8.95 -0.69 -0.32
CA ARG A 63 -9.06 -2.00 -0.99
C ARG A 63 -9.26 -3.11 0.03
N THR A 64 -10.29 -3.92 -0.16
CA THR A 64 -10.50 -5.11 0.68
C THR A 64 -9.67 -6.28 0.17
N VAL A 65 -9.00 -6.96 1.10
CA VAL A 65 -8.14 -8.11 0.86
C VAL A 65 -8.64 -9.28 1.69
N THR A 66 -8.91 -10.40 1.03
CA THR A 66 -9.34 -11.64 1.69
C THR A 66 -8.10 -12.49 2.00
N VAL A 67 -7.81 -12.70 3.28
CA VAL A 67 -6.74 -13.58 3.75
C VAL A 67 -7.30 -14.97 4.04
N ALA A 68 -6.75 -15.99 3.39
CA ALA A 68 -7.05 -17.39 3.64
C ALA A 68 -5.91 -18.07 4.42
N ALA A 69 -6.22 -19.21 5.06
CA ALA A 69 -5.24 -19.94 5.88
C ALA A 69 -4.02 -20.33 5.04
N ASP A 70 -2.83 -20.13 5.61
CA ASP A 70 -1.53 -20.46 5.01
C ASP A 70 -1.28 -19.83 3.63
N THR A 71 -1.97 -18.71 3.33
CA THR A 71 -1.75 -17.95 2.10
C THR A 71 -1.07 -16.61 2.37
N THR A 72 -0.31 -16.14 1.39
CA THR A 72 0.18 -14.76 1.34
C THR A 72 -0.56 -14.06 0.21
N VAL A 73 -1.06 -12.86 0.48
CA VAL A 73 -1.81 -12.06 -0.49
C VAL A 73 -1.08 -10.75 -0.72
N ASP A 74 -0.64 -10.54 -1.96
CA ASP A 74 0.03 -9.31 -2.36
C ASP A 74 -0.97 -8.29 -2.89
N VAL A 75 -0.87 -7.06 -2.39
CA VAL A 75 -1.72 -5.94 -2.83
C VAL A 75 -0.86 -4.74 -3.17
N VAL A 76 -1.01 -4.27 -4.41
CA VAL A 76 -0.26 -3.14 -4.95
C VAL A 76 -1.16 -1.92 -5.07
N PHE A 77 -0.74 -0.79 -4.52
CA PHE A 77 -1.46 0.48 -4.63
C PHE A 77 -0.69 1.42 -5.58
N PRO A 78 -1.20 1.65 -6.81
CA PRO A 78 -0.58 2.60 -7.70
C PRO A 78 -0.79 4.02 -7.15
N VAL A 79 0.29 4.76 -7.00
CA VAL A 79 0.25 6.18 -6.64
C VAL A 79 0.67 6.97 -7.87
N THR A 80 -0.09 8.00 -8.22
CA THR A 80 0.19 8.86 -9.38
C THR A 80 0.34 10.29 -8.90
N CYS A 81 1.42 10.94 -9.32
CA CYS A 81 1.69 12.34 -9.03
C CYS A 81 1.48 13.18 -10.27
N ARG A 82 0.70 14.26 -10.13
CA ARG A 82 0.55 15.26 -11.20
C ARG A 82 1.66 16.29 -11.03
N SER A 83 2.41 16.56 -12.10
CA SER A 83 3.44 17.60 -12.15
C SER A 83 2.85 19.00 -12.07
#